data_AF-A0AA44U4W2-F1
#
_entry.id   AF-A0AA44U4W2-F1
#
_cell.length_a   1.000
_cell.length_b   1.000
_cell.length_c   1.000
_cell.angle_alpha   90.00
_cell.angle_beta   90.00
_cell.angle_gamma   90.00
#
_symmetry.space_group_name_H-M   'P 1'
#
loop_
_entity.id
_entity.type
_entity.pdbx_description
1 polymer ?
#
loop_
_entity_poly.entity_id
_entity_poly.type
_entity_poly.pdbx_seq_one_letter_code
_entity_poly.pdbx_strand_id
1 'polypeptide(L)'
;MIINLGSKTVLIDDSTAEEAIFAGNWISDVRSLTWSDKSKFLYFTSGSEGVPKAVQVGMDAVRNRITWMWNAYPYESSDLVVVQKPLSFVASFWEVLGTLLAGVTGVLITNIERSRPDVMFDRLASSGATHLFTTPPALASLCDIATEQGSTLPQLRLVCSSADQLMASVVRQFFEIAPRARVVNLYGATETSANTTSFEVSRSGSIPDPIPLGKPICATKIVIRDMKGNEKLSGEEGQICVQGAPVADGYIVNGQLSLGDDAFFTLGSGQREIRTGDLGIIKDGVLSLVGRLDNAVNIAGHKIHLEEVERAAARVANSTKQCGAVYHQGSGGFLALVIPREWESQVTTSRLAEFLPSYMIPLKIVTTQNVPRSRTGKIDRCECLKLVAQSELYDHDRISQGQMQRNSVHDQVQNIWDMVLGKKIHGEDRDFFSAGGNSLRAVQLLTAIGKQFGVRVPLRNFYSNPTISCLVSLLMPVEEREQ
;
A
#
# COMPACT_ATOMS: atom_id res chain seq x y z
N MET A 1 -3.57 -19.31 22.12
CA MET A 1 -4.02 -20.51 22.82
C MET A 1 -4.47 -21.60 21.85
N ILE A 2 -4.19 -22.87 22.13
CA ILE A 2 -4.72 -24.00 21.36
C ILE A 2 -6.04 -24.44 22.01
N ILE A 3 -7.15 -24.34 21.29
CA ILE A 3 -8.46 -24.80 21.77
C ILE A 3 -8.84 -26.06 21.00
N ASN A 4 -9.00 -27.15 21.75
CA ASN A 4 -9.48 -28.42 21.21
C ASN A 4 -11.00 -28.49 21.37
N LEU A 5 -11.72 -28.43 20.25
CA LEU A 5 -13.19 -28.48 20.18
C LEU A 5 -13.69 -29.87 19.74
N GLY A 6 -12.95 -30.94 20.05
CA GLY A 6 -13.24 -32.31 19.63
C GLY A 6 -12.49 -32.69 18.35
N SER A 7 -13.19 -32.86 17.22
CA SER A 7 -12.56 -33.23 15.93
C SER A 7 -11.84 -32.07 15.24
N LYS A 8 -11.88 -30.86 15.81
CA LYS A 8 -11.23 -29.66 15.28
C LYS A 8 -10.33 -29.06 16.34
N THR A 9 -9.08 -28.80 15.98
CA THR A 9 -8.14 -28.01 16.78
C THR A 9 -8.00 -26.64 16.16
N VAL A 10 -8.23 -25.59 16.94
CA VAL A 10 -8.11 -24.20 16.50
C VAL A 10 -7.00 -23.53 17.30
N LEU A 11 -6.08 -22.86 16.61
CA LEU A 11 -5.09 -22.00 17.21
C LEU A 11 -5.62 -20.55 17.18
N ILE A 12 -5.71 -19.91 18.34
CA ILE A 12 -6.32 -18.57 18.47
C ILE A 12 -5.33 -17.66 19.16
N ASP A 13 -4.98 -16.55 18.53
CA ASP A 13 -4.06 -15.54 19.08
C ASP A 13 -4.76 -14.21 19.44
N ASP A 14 -6.10 -14.21 19.46
CA ASP A 14 -6.94 -13.09 19.88
C ASP A 14 -7.77 -13.46 21.12
N SER A 15 -7.60 -12.71 22.21
CA SER A 15 -8.29 -12.95 23.48
C SER A 15 -9.81 -12.74 23.40
N THR A 16 -10.27 -11.86 22.50
CA THR A 16 -11.70 -11.61 22.27
C THR A 16 -12.35 -12.79 21.56
N ALA A 17 -11.64 -13.38 20.58
CA ALA A 17 -12.09 -14.59 19.90
C ALA A 17 -12.08 -15.80 20.84
N GLU A 18 -11.08 -15.90 21.71
CA GLU A 18 -11.01 -16.89 22.78
C GLU A 18 -12.22 -16.77 23.72
N GLU A 19 -12.47 -15.58 24.27
CA GLU A 19 -13.62 -15.30 25.14
C GLU A 19 -14.95 -15.62 24.46
N ALA A 20 -15.14 -15.24 23.18
CA ALA A 20 -16.36 -15.53 22.43
C ALA A 20 -16.60 -17.04 22.26
N ILE A 21 -15.53 -17.82 22.08
CA ILE A 21 -15.58 -19.28 21.94
C ILE A 21 -15.96 -19.96 23.26
N PHE A 22 -15.36 -19.55 24.38
CA PHE A 22 -15.72 -20.09 25.69
C PHE A 22 -17.07 -19.62 26.20
N ALA A 23 -17.50 -18.41 25.83
CA ALA A 23 -18.83 -17.88 26.14
C ALA A 23 -19.96 -18.65 25.45
N GLY A 24 -19.65 -19.57 24.52
CA GLY A 24 -20.66 -20.34 23.82
C GLY A 24 -21.49 -19.51 22.85
N ASN A 25 -21.05 -18.28 22.53
CA ASN A 25 -21.69 -17.37 21.57
C ASN A 25 -21.34 -17.79 20.14
N TRP A 26 -21.55 -19.07 19.84
CA TRP A 26 -21.44 -19.60 18.50
C TRP A 26 -22.61 -19.07 17.68
N ILE A 27 -22.31 -18.48 16.53
CA ILE A 27 -23.29 -18.50 15.44
C ILE A 27 -23.34 -19.95 14.96
N SER A 28 -24.17 -20.77 15.61
CA SER A 28 -24.43 -22.17 15.22
C SER A 28 -25.26 -22.23 13.95
N ASP A 29 -26.07 -21.21 13.73
CA ASP A 29 -26.83 -20.98 12.51
C ASP A 29 -25.96 -20.19 11.53
N VAL A 30 -24.86 -20.81 11.07
CA VAL A 30 -24.23 -20.36 9.83
C VAL A 30 -25.31 -20.58 8.78
N ARG A 31 -25.99 -19.50 8.35
CA ARG A 31 -26.88 -19.55 7.17
C ARG A 31 -26.17 -20.43 6.16
N SER A 32 -26.84 -21.49 5.68
CA SER A 32 -26.24 -22.38 4.70
C SER A 32 -25.86 -21.54 3.48
N LEU A 33 -24.62 -21.08 3.43
CA LEU A 33 -24.08 -20.32 2.32
C LEU A 33 -23.72 -21.37 1.29
N THR A 34 -24.68 -21.69 0.43
CA THR A 34 -24.44 -22.54 -0.72
C THR A 34 -23.63 -21.72 -1.73
N TRP A 35 -22.32 -21.95 -1.74
CA TRP A 35 -21.47 -21.45 -2.81
C TRP A 35 -21.80 -22.23 -4.08
N SER A 36 -22.05 -21.51 -5.16
CA SER A 36 -22.24 -22.10 -6.49
C SER A 36 -21.32 -21.40 -7.48
N ASP A 37 -21.21 -21.92 -8.70
CA ASP A 37 -20.46 -21.24 -9.77
C ASP A 37 -21.03 -19.83 -10.10
N LYS A 38 -22.24 -19.52 -9.64
CA LYS A 38 -22.86 -18.19 -9.78
C LYS A 38 -22.44 -17.21 -8.69
N SER A 39 -21.81 -17.67 -7.60
CA SER A 39 -21.32 -16.81 -6.53
C SER A 39 -20.30 -15.79 -7.05
N LYS A 40 -20.24 -14.62 -6.41
CA LYS A 40 -19.36 -13.51 -6.80
C LYS A 40 -18.64 -12.95 -5.59
N PHE A 41 -17.39 -12.51 -5.79
CA PHE A 41 -16.68 -11.67 -4.84
C PHE A 41 -16.83 -10.21 -5.25
N LEU A 42 -17.05 -9.34 -4.27
CA LEU A 42 -17.11 -7.89 -4.48
C LEU A 42 -15.92 -7.24 -3.78
N TYR A 43 -15.09 -6.55 -4.57
CA TYR A 43 -13.94 -5.80 -4.05
C TYR A 43 -14.09 -4.33 -4.37
N PHE A 44 -14.10 -3.48 -3.35
CA PHE A 44 -14.22 -2.04 -3.53
C PHE A 44 -12.85 -1.42 -3.85
N THR A 45 -12.81 -0.57 -4.89
CA THR A 45 -11.62 0.19 -5.30
C THR A 45 -11.91 1.69 -5.30
N SER A 46 -10.85 2.51 -5.24
CA SER A 46 -10.93 3.96 -5.43
C SER A 46 -11.42 4.24 -6.85
N GLY A 47 -12.62 4.81 -6.97
CA GLY A 47 -13.19 5.16 -8.26
C GLY A 47 -12.64 6.47 -8.78
N SER A 48 -12.53 6.59 -10.11
CA SER A 48 -12.13 7.80 -10.82
C SER A 48 -13.00 9.04 -10.53
N GLU A 49 -14.10 8.95 -9.79
CA GLU A 49 -14.99 10.07 -9.41
C GLU A 49 -15.06 10.31 -7.88
N GLY A 50 -14.24 9.62 -7.09
CA GLY A 50 -14.30 9.69 -5.61
C GLY A 50 -15.43 8.86 -4.98
N VAL A 51 -16.24 8.17 -5.79
CA VAL A 51 -17.19 7.15 -5.34
C VAL A 51 -16.54 5.77 -5.48
N PRO A 52 -16.42 4.98 -4.41
CA PRO A 52 -15.88 3.62 -4.50
C PRO A 52 -16.66 2.77 -5.51
N LYS A 53 -15.94 2.13 -6.45
CA LYS A 53 -16.51 1.20 -7.42
C LYS A 53 -16.30 -0.22 -6.90
N ALA A 54 -17.34 -1.05 -6.87
CA ALA A 54 -17.19 -2.46 -6.48
C ALA A 54 -16.93 -3.32 -7.71
N VAL A 55 -15.77 -3.96 -7.79
CA VAL A 55 -15.44 -4.93 -8.84
C VAL A 55 -16.12 -6.26 -8.54
N GLN A 56 -16.90 -6.77 -9.49
CA GLN A 56 -17.54 -8.08 -9.38
C GLN A 56 -16.66 -9.17 -10.00
N VAL A 57 -16.08 -10.02 -9.16
CA VAL A 57 -15.20 -11.12 -9.55
C VAL A 57 -15.96 -12.45 -9.54
N GLY A 58 -15.89 -13.19 -10.64
CA GLY A 58 -16.53 -14.50 -10.80
C GLY A 58 -15.72 -15.67 -10.22
N MET A 59 -16.41 -16.76 -9.83
CA MET A 59 -15.76 -17.97 -9.31
C MET A 59 -14.75 -18.59 -10.29
N ASP A 60 -14.98 -18.52 -11.59
CA ASP A 60 -14.03 -19.07 -12.59
C ASP A 60 -12.68 -18.36 -12.56
N ALA A 61 -12.67 -17.04 -12.34
CA ALA A 61 -11.44 -16.27 -12.21
C ALA A 61 -10.69 -16.63 -10.93
N VAL A 62 -11.41 -16.76 -9.82
CA VAL A 62 -10.87 -17.21 -8.52
C VAL A 62 -10.28 -18.62 -8.64
N ARG A 63 -11.02 -19.56 -9.24
CA ARG A 63 -10.57 -20.94 -9.48
C ARG A 63 -9.33 -20.96 -10.36
N ASN A 64 -9.34 -20.23 -11.48
CA ASN A 64 -8.19 -20.13 -12.37
C ASN A 64 -6.93 -19.66 -11.63
N ARG A 65 -7.05 -18.58 -10.83
CA ARG A 65 -5.94 -18.02 -10.07
C ARG A 65 -5.44 -18.96 -8.97
N ILE A 66 -6.33 -19.65 -8.27
CA ILE A 66 -5.97 -20.62 -7.23
C ILE A 66 -5.25 -21.82 -7.85
N THR A 67 -5.88 -22.47 -8.83
CA THR A 67 -5.34 -23.66 -9.49
C THR A 67 -4.01 -23.39 -10.19
N TRP A 68 -3.86 -22.24 -10.85
CA TRP A 68 -2.58 -21.84 -11.44
C TRP A 68 -1.45 -21.84 -10.41
N MET A 69 -1.67 -21.21 -9.26
CA MET A 69 -0.62 -21.05 -8.26
C MET A 69 -0.28 -22.39 -7.60
N TRP A 70 -1.25 -23.26 -7.31
CA TRP A 70 -0.94 -24.62 -6.85
C TRP A 70 -0.15 -25.44 -7.87
N ASN A 71 -0.42 -25.27 -9.17
CA ASN A 71 0.30 -26.00 -10.20
C ASN A 71 1.73 -25.47 -10.40
N ALA A 72 1.93 -24.16 -10.36
CA ALA A 72 3.24 -23.53 -10.55
C ALA A 72 4.13 -23.58 -9.29
N TYR A 73 3.49 -23.53 -8.13
CA TYR A 73 4.11 -23.47 -6.81
C TYR A 73 3.33 -24.38 -5.84
N PRO A 74 3.47 -25.72 -5.98
CA PRO A 74 2.73 -26.66 -5.16
C PRO A 74 3.12 -26.56 -3.70
N TYR A 75 2.12 -26.65 -2.83
CA TYR A 75 2.33 -26.72 -1.39
C TYR A 75 2.81 -28.11 -0.96
N GLU A 76 3.62 -28.12 0.08
CA GLU A 76 3.93 -29.27 0.91
C GLU A 76 3.09 -29.23 2.19
N SER A 77 2.84 -30.41 2.79
CA SER A 77 2.08 -30.50 4.03
C SER A 77 2.71 -29.76 5.22
N SER A 78 4.02 -29.49 5.15
CA SER A 78 4.76 -28.71 6.15
C SER A 78 4.75 -27.21 5.88
N ASP A 79 4.14 -26.75 4.79
CA ASP A 79 4.12 -25.33 4.49
C ASP A 79 3.23 -24.55 5.46
N LEU A 80 3.76 -23.39 5.85
CA LEU A 80 3.10 -22.37 6.67
C LEU A 80 2.94 -21.11 5.82
N VAL A 81 1.70 -20.77 5.47
CA VAL A 81 1.37 -19.64 4.58
C VAL A 81 0.96 -18.44 5.40
N VAL A 82 1.61 -17.30 5.16
CA VAL A 82 1.27 -16.05 5.83
C VAL A 82 -0.07 -15.51 5.31
N VAL A 83 -0.99 -15.24 6.23
CA VAL A 83 -2.28 -14.60 5.96
C VAL A 83 -2.27 -13.22 6.60
N GLN A 84 -2.09 -12.18 5.78
CA GLN A 84 -1.87 -10.81 6.25
C GLN A 84 -2.75 -9.77 5.54
N LYS A 85 -3.19 -10.02 4.31
CA LYS A 85 -3.91 -9.01 3.53
C LYS A 85 -5.31 -8.82 4.11
N PRO A 86 -5.77 -7.56 4.28
CA PRO A 86 -7.14 -7.32 4.68
C PRO A 86 -8.10 -8.01 3.71
N LEU A 87 -9.22 -8.55 4.21
CA LEU A 87 -10.23 -9.24 3.38
C LEU A 87 -10.85 -8.33 2.30
N SER A 88 -10.70 -7.01 2.45
CA SER A 88 -11.09 -6.02 1.43
C SER A 88 -10.16 -5.99 0.21
N PHE A 89 -8.96 -6.60 0.29
CA PHE A 89 -8.02 -6.68 -0.83
C PHE A 89 -8.18 -7.99 -1.58
N VAL A 90 -8.12 -7.91 -2.91
CA VAL A 90 -8.23 -9.07 -3.80
C VAL A 90 -7.15 -10.14 -3.53
N ALA A 91 -5.97 -9.77 -3.02
CA ALA A 91 -4.92 -10.73 -2.66
C ALA A 91 -5.32 -11.67 -1.49
N SER A 92 -6.24 -11.23 -0.62
CA SER A 92 -6.65 -11.99 0.57
C SER A 92 -7.34 -13.30 0.25
N PHE A 93 -8.09 -13.40 -0.86
CA PHE A 93 -8.78 -14.66 -1.17
C PHE A 93 -7.78 -15.78 -1.42
N TRP A 94 -6.62 -15.48 -2.01
CA TRP A 94 -5.60 -16.50 -2.23
C TRP A 94 -4.94 -16.91 -0.91
N GLU A 95 -4.55 -15.94 -0.08
CA GLU A 95 -3.95 -16.22 1.23
C GLU A 95 -4.88 -17.06 2.12
N VAL A 96 -6.20 -16.79 2.06
CA VAL A 96 -7.19 -17.52 2.86
C VAL A 96 -7.65 -18.80 2.17
N LEU A 97 -8.33 -18.69 1.01
CA LEU A 97 -8.94 -19.84 0.34
C LEU A 97 -7.89 -20.74 -0.33
N GLY A 98 -6.85 -20.16 -0.95
CA GLY A 98 -5.77 -20.95 -1.56
C GLY A 98 -5.03 -21.81 -0.54
N THR A 99 -4.87 -21.32 0.68
CA THR A 99 -4.27 -22.05 1.79
C THR A 99 -5.22 -23.12 2.35
N LEU A 100 -6.44 -22.71 2.74
CA LEU A 100 -7.39 -23.59 3.41
C LEU A 100 -7.90 -24.72 2.50
N LEU A 101 -8.17 -24.43 1.23
CA LEU A 101 -8.63 -25.45 0.27
C LEU A 101 -7.54 -26.45 -0.11
N ALA A 102 -6.26 -26.10 0.09
CA ALA A 102 -5.14 -27.02 -0.07
C ALA A 102 -4.89 -27.88 1.17
N GLY A 103 -5.58 -27.63 2.29
CA GLY A 103 -5.33 -28.30 3.57
C GLY A 103 -4.02 -27.85 4.23
N VAL A 104 -3.52 -26.66 3.90
CA VAL A 104 -2.26 -26.10 4.38
C VAL A 104 -2.53 -25.17 5.56
N THR A 105 -1.55 -25.01 6.45
CA THR A 105 -1.71 -24.17 7.65
C THR A 105 -1.45 -22.69 7.33
N GLY A 106 -2.37 -21.82 7.76
CA GLY A 106 -2.22 -20.37 7.68
C GLY A 106 -1.65 -19.78 8.97
N VAL A 107 -0.63 -18.92 8.87
CA VAL A 107 -0.12 -18.08 9.95
C VAL A 107 -0.83 -16.73 9.87
N LEU A 108 -1.76 -16.48 10.79
CA LEU A 108 -2.46 -15.21 10.86
C LEU A 108 -1.51 -14.11 11.36
N ILE A 109 -1.55 -12.98 10.66
CA ILE A 109 -0.80 -11.77 11.01
C ILE A 109 -1.80 -10.70 11.45
N THR A 110 -1.59 -10.19 12.66
CA THR A 110 -2.37 -9.11 13.25
C THR A 110 -2.11 -7.78 12.54
N ASN A 111 -3.01 -6.82 12.74
CA ASN A 111 -2.81 -5.46 12.21
C ASN A 111 -1.52 -4.80 12.74
N ILE A 112 -1.15 -5.07 14.00
CA ILE A 112 0.06 -4.52 14.63
C ILE A 112 1.30 -5.09 13.94
N GLU A 113 1.38 -6.43 13.84
CA GLU A 113 2.49 -7.11 13.16
C GLU A 113 2.63 -6.63 11.71
N ARG A 114 1.53 -6.56 10.95
CA ARG A 114 1.56 -6.09 9.55
C ARG A 114 2.04 -4.64 9.40
N SER A 115 1.72 -3.78 10.36
CA SER A 115 2.05 -2.35 10.30
C SER A 115 3.50 -2.01 10.69
N ARG A 116 4.22 -2.98 11.28
CA ARG A 116 5.56 -2.79 11.84
C ARG A 116 6.54 -3.80 11.24
N PRO A 117 7.47 -3.36 10.37
CA PRO A 117 8.40 -4.26 9.70
C PRO A 117 9.25 -5.11 10.66
N ASP A 118 9.66 -4.55 11.80
CA ASP A 118 10.43 -5.24 12.83
C ASP A 118 9.64 -6.39 13.47
N VAL A 119 8.39 -6.13 13.86
CA VAL A 119 7.50 -7.15 14.45
C VAL A 119 7.10 -8.19 13.40
N MET A 120 6.83 -7.76 12.17
CA MET A 120 6.56 -8.67 11.06
C MET A 120 7.74 -9.63 10.84
N PHE A 121 8.97 -9.11 10.85
CA PHE A 121 10.17 -9.91 10.70
C PHE A 121 10.29 -10.95 11.82
N ASP A 122 10.18 -10.52 13.08
CA ASP A 122 10.23 -11.41 14.25
C ASP A 122 9.12 -12.48 14.20
N ARG A 123 7.92 -12.10 13.73
CA ARG A 123 6.78 -13.02 13.56
C ARG A 123 7.06 -14.05 12.46
N LEU A 124 7.62 -13.64 11.33
CA LEU A 124 8.01 -14.57 10.25
C LEU A 124 9.08 -15.55 10.72
N ALA A 125 10.09 -15.07 11.45
CA ALA A 125 11.17 -15.89 11.99
C ALA A 125 10.66 -16.91 13.03
N SER A 126 9.87 -16.45 14.01
CA SER A 126 9.38 -17.28 15.11
C SER A 126 8.30 -18.29 14.70
N SER A 127 7.46 -17.95 13.72
CA SER A 127 6.43 -18.86 13.20
C SER A 127 6.97 -19.93 12.26
N GLY A 128 8.18 -19.76 11.71
CA GLY A 128 8.72 -20.63 10.67
C GLY A 128 7.97 -20.50 9.34
N ALA A 129 7.42 -19.31 9.05
CA ALA A 129 6.67 -19.06 7.83
C ALA A 129 7.47 -19.46 6.58
N THR A 130 6.78 -20.08 5.63
CA THR A 130 7.38 -20.62 4.39
C THR A 130 6.97 -19.86 3.14
N HIS A 131 5.76 -19.28 3.14
CA HIS A 131 5.16 -18.61 1.99
C HIS A 131 4.69 -17.22 2.39
N LEU A 132 5.14 -16.19 1.68
CA LEU A 132 4.80 -14.78 1.95
C LEU A 132 4.33 -14.07 0.67
N PHE A 133 3.19 -13.40 0.76
CA PHE A 133 2.69 -12.48 -0.26
C PHE A 133 2.84 -11.04 0.23
N THR A 134 3.63 -10.23 -0.48
CA THR A 134 3.95 -8.88 -0.03
C THR A 134 4.10 -7.90 -1.20
N THR A 135 4.36 -6.63 -0.89
CA THR A 135 4.65 -5.59 -1.88
C THR A 135 6.14 -5.32 -1.92
N PRO A 136 6.70 -4.77 -3.02
CA PRO A 136 8.11 -4.41 -3.07
C PRO A 136 8.58 -3.50 -1.93
N PRO A 137 7.85 -2.44 -1.51
CA PRO A 137 8.27 -1.62 -0.38
C PRO A 137 8.33 -2.39 0.95
N ALA A 138 7.33 -3.23 1.22
CA ALA A 138 7.33 -4.04 2.44
C ALA A 138 8.43 -5.12 2.42
N LEU A 139 8.76 -5.66 1.23
CA LEU A 139 9.87 -6.58 1.06
C LEU A 139 11.22 -5.90 1.34
N ALA A 140 11.40 -4.66 0.86
CA ALA A 140 12.59 -3.87 1.13
C ALA A 140 12.74 -3.60 2.64
N SER A 141 11.66 -3.19 3.32
CA SER A 141 11.69 -2.98 4.77
C SER A 141 12.08 -4.25 5.55
N LEU A 142 11.65 -5.44 5.11
CA LEU A 142 12.11 -6.69 5.74
C LEU A 142 13.60 -6.95 5.53
N CYS A 143 14.17 -6.53 4.38
CA CYS A 143 15.61 -6.62 4.12
C CYS A 143 16.41 -5.66 5.00
N ASP A 144 15.90 -4.43 5.20
CA ASP A 144 16.52 -3.44 6.08
C ASP A 144 16.57 -3.95 7.52
N ILE A 145 15.45 -4.44 8.05
CA ILE A 145 15.37 -5.03 9.40
C ILE A 145 16.32 -6.23 9.55
N ALA A 146 16.35 -7.13 8.57
CA ALA A 146 17.25 -8.28 8.59
C ALA A 146 18.72 -7.86 8.69
N THR A 147 19.10 -6.81 7.94
CA THR A 147 20.45 -6.25 7.93
C THR A 147 20.79 -5.63 9.28
N GLU A 148 19.89 -4.80 9.83
CA GLU A 148 20.05 -4.16 11.15
C GLU A 148 20.19 -5.19 12.28
N GLN A 149 19.39 -6.26 12.23
CA GLN A 149 19.39 -7.33 13.23
C GLN A 149 20.47 -8.41 12.99
N GLY A 150 21.18 -8.37 11.86
CA GLY A 150 22.11 -9.44 11.46
C GLY A 150 21.46 -10.82 11.39
N SER A 151 20.19 -10.87 10.97
CA SER A 151 19.32 -12.06 11.03
C SER A 151 18.79 -12.47 9.65
N THR A 152 18.27 -13.68 9.54
CA THR A 152 17.77 -14.25 8.27
C THR A 152 16.42 -14.94 8.47
N LEU A 153 15.71 -15.18 7.37
CA LEU A 153 14.45 -15.91 7.30
C LEU A 153 14.64 -17.23 6.49
N PRO A 154 15.41 -18.20 7.01
CA PRO A 154 15.83 -19.38 6.24
C PRO A 154 14.69 -20.36 5.91
N GLN A 155 13.54 -20.23 6.60
CA GLN A 155 12.36 -21.07 6.37
C GLN A 155 11.51 -20.59 5.18
N LEU A 156 11.67 -19.33 4.76
CA LEU A 156 10.96 -18.82 3.58
C LEU A 156 11.43 -19.58 2.32
N ARG A 157 10.46 -20.16 1.62
CA ARG A 157 10.61 -20.95 0.40
C ARG A 157 10.01 -20.26 -0.82
N LEU A 158 8.96 -19.46 -0.63
CA LEU A 158 8.34 -18.68 -1.69
C LEU A 158 7.97 -17.29 -1.20
N VAL A 159 8.40 -16.28 -1.93
CA VAL A 159 7.90 -14.92 -1.79
C VAL A 159 7.32 -14.44 -3.11
N CYS A 160 6.06 -14.05 -3.06
CA CYS A 160 5.37 -13.41 -4.16
C CYS A 160 5.25 -11.91 -3.89
N SER A 161 5.79 -11.10 -4.79
CA SER A 161 5.73 -9.65 -4.74
C SER A 161 4.78 -9.13 -5.81
N SER A 162 3.94 -8.14 -5.48
CA SER A 162 2.93 -7.60 -6.40
C SER A 162 2.56 -6.16 -6.05
N ALA A 163 1.74 -5.54 -6.90
CA ALA A 163 1.11 -4.22 -6.74
C ALA A 163 2.03 -3.00 -6.93
N ASP A 164 3.34 -3.19 -7.01
CA ASP A 164 4.29 -2.13 -7.33
C ASP A 164 5.45 -2.68 -8.18
N GLN A 165 6.26 -1.79 -8.73
CA GLN A 165 7.41 -2.17 -9.52
C GLN A 165 8.52 -2.73 -8.62
N LEU A 166 8.84 -4.02 -8.81
CA LEU A 166 9.94 -4.67 -8.09
C LEU A 166 11.29 -4.32 -8.71
N MET A 167 12.24 -3.88 -7.87
CA MET A 167 13.61 -3.52 -8.26
C MET A 167 14.59 -4.67 -8.06
N ALA A 168 15.63 -4.75 -8.89
CA ALA A 168 16.67 -5.77 -8.74
C ALA A 168 17.42 -5.67 -7.41
N SER A 169 17.62 -4.46 -6.90
CA SER A 169 18.29 -4.21 -5.61
C SER A 169 17.60 -4.92 -4.45
N VAL A 170 16.26 -4.79 -4.35
CA VAL A 170 15.45 -5.44 -3.32
C VAL A 170 15.54 -6.96 -3.45
N VAL A 171 15.52 -7.52 -4.67
CA VAL A 171 15.62 -8.97 -4.87
C VAL A 171 16.99 -9.51 -4.45
N ARG A 172 18.09 -8.79 -4.76
CA ARG A 172 19.44 -9.20 -4.34
C ARG A 172 19.55 -9.27 -2.83
N GLN A 173 19.13 -8.22 -2.12
CA GLN A 173 19.09 -8.21 -0.66
C GLN A 173 18.19 -9.32 -0.12
N PHE A 174 17.04 -9.54 -0.75
CA PHE A 174 16.12 -10.58 -0.30
C PHE A 174 16.71 -11.99 -0.40
N PHE A 175 17.49 -12.28 -1.44
CA PHE A 175 18.18 -13.57 -1.57
C PHE A 175 19.24 -13.82 -0.50
N GLU A 176 19.82 -12.77 0.09
CA GLU A 176 20.75 -12.89 1.21
C GLU A 176 20.01 -13.28 2.50
N ILE A 177 18.86 -12.64 2.77
CA ILE A 177 18.10 -12.87 4.00
C ILE A 177 17.26 -14.16 3.95
N ALA A 178 16.83 -14.58 2.75
CA ALA A 178 16.03 -15.79 2.55
C ALA A 178 16.71 -16.68 1.49
N PRO A 179 17.80 -17.38 1.87
CA PRO A 179 18.66 -18.08 0.91
C PRO A 179 18.02 -19.27 0.21
N ARG A 180 16.83 -19.72 0.64
CA ARG A 180 16.07 -20.80 0.01
C ARG A 180 14.83 -20.32 -0.75
N ALA A 181 14.46 -19.05 -0.63
CA ALA A 181 13.23 -18.54 -1.20
C ALA A 181 13.31 -18.37 -2.72
N ARG A 182 12.28 -18.80 -3.43
CA ARG A 182 11.99 -18.35 -4.80
C ARG A 182 11.32 -16.98 -4.70
N VAL A 183 11.70 -16.05 -5.58
CA VAL A 183 11.10 -14.71 -5.66
C VAL A 183 10.31 -14.62 -6.96
N VAL A 184 9.02 -14.35 -6.84
CA VAL A 184 8.10 -14.27 -7.97
C VAL A 184 7.48 -12.88 -8.00
N ASN A 185 7.74 -12.14 -9.07
CA ASN A 185 7.06 -10.90 -9.36
C ASN A 185 5.72 -11.22 -10.03
N LEU A 186 4.62 -10.74 -9.46
CA LEU A 186 3.28 -10.92 -9.97
C LEU A 186 2.71 -9.58 -10.38
N TYR A 187 1.92 -9.57 -11.45
CA TYR A 187 1.22 -8.38 -11.92
C TYR A 187 -0.24 -8.68 -12.19
N GLY A 188 -1.08 -7.70 -11.91
CA GLY A 188 -2.51 -7.71 -12.16
C GLY A 188 -3.19 -6.65 -11.29
N ALA A 189 -4.52 -6.64 -11.32
CA ALA A 189 -5.37 -5.69 -10.64
C ALA A 189 -6.58 -6.40 -10.02
N THR A 190 -7.38 -5.65 -9.27
CA THR A 190 -8.66 -6.14 -8.75
C THR A 190 -9.58 -6.58 -9.89
N GLU A 191 -9.62 -5.79 -10.95
CA GLU A 191 -10.41 -6.03 -12.17
C GLU A 191 -9.93 -7.24 -12.99
N THR A 192 -8.75 -7.74 -12.70
CA THR A 192 -8.21 -8.96 -13.30
C THR A 192 -8.06 -10.08 -12.27
N SER A 193 -8.83 -10.00 -11.17
CA SER A 193 -8.95 -11.05 -10.16
C SER A 193 -7.61 -11.43 -9.53
N ALA A 194 -6.88 -10.42 -9.08
CA ALA A 194 -5.54 -10.46 -8.49
C ALA A 194 -4.40 -10.44 -9.53
N ASN A 195 -3.90 -11.60 -9.96
CA ASN A 195 -2.68 -11.67 -10.78
C ASN A 195 -2.95 -12.32 -12.13
N THR A 196 -2.35 -11.77 -13.17
CA THR A 196 -2.50 -12.15 -14.58
C THR A 196 -1.19 -12.57 -15.23
N THR A 197 -0.05 -12.09 -14.71
CA THR A 197 1.27 -12.53 -15.15
C THR A 197 2.19 -12.85 -13.98
N SER A 198 3.21 -13.64 -14.26
CA SER A 198 4.25 -13.99 -13.30
C SER A 198 5.63 -13.99 -13.94
N PHE A 199 6.62 -13.46 -13.22
CA PHE A 199 8.03 -13.57 -13.52
C PHE A 199 8.77 -14.13 -12.30
N GLU A 200 9.38 -15.30 -12.44
CA GLU A 200 10.25 -15.84 -11.40
C GLU A 200 11.68 -15.35 -11.63
N VAL A 201 12.25 -14.72 -10.61
CA VAL A 201 13.60 -14.17 -10.71
C VAL A 201 14.63 -15.28 -10.56
N SER A 202 15.44 -15.45 -11.60
CA SER A 202 16.58 -16.38 -11.56
C SER A 202 17.61 -15.93 -10.53
N ARG A 203 18.06 -16.88 -9.69
CA ARG A 203 19.20 -16.68 -8.77
C ARG A 203 20.54 -16.65 -9.51
N SER A 204 20.62 -17.29 -10.66
CA SER A 204 21.83 -17.34 -11.49
C SER A 204 21.78 -16.32 -12.62
N GLY A 205 22.93 -15.71 -12.92
CA GLY A 205 23.07 -14.75 -14.01
C GLY A 205 22.69 -13.32 -13.62
N SER A 206 22.48 -12.47 -14.62
CA SER A 206 22.07 -11.08 -14.42
C SER A 206 20.58 -11.01 -14.03
N ILE A 207 20.30 -10.38 -12.89
CA ILE A 207 18.94 -10.04 -12.49
C ILE A 207 18.51 -8.79 -13.28
N PRO A 208 17.41 -8.84 -14.05
CA PRO A 208 16.88 -7.68 -14.78
C PRO A 208 16.54 -6.52 -13.85
N ASP A 209 16.70 -5.28 -14.30
CA ASP A 209 16.35 -4.09 -13.52
C ASP A 209 15.66 -3.05 -14.40
N PRO A 210 14.39 -2.69 -14.14
CA PRO A 210 13.49 -3.27 -13.13
C PRO A 210 13.08 -4.72 -13.46
N ILE A 211 12.48 -5.43 -12.50
CA ILE A 211 12.01 -6.82 -12.71
C ILE A 211 10.78 -6.82 -13.65
N PRO A 212 10.78 -7.61 -14.75
CA PRO A 212 9.64 -7.72 -15.66
C PRO A 212 8.36 -8.24 -14.97
N LEU A 213 7.23 -7.98 -15.61
CA LEU A 213 5.92 -8.51 -15.18
C LEU A 213 5.72 -9.97 -15.59
N GLY A 214 6.46 -10.43 -16.60
CA GLY A 214 6.59 -11.85 -16.93
C GLY A 214 5.60 -12.36 -17.96
N LYS A 215 5.27 -13.65 -17.87
CA LYS A 215 4.39 -14.34 -18.83
C LYS A 215 2.97 -14.47 -18.28
N PRO A 216 1.94 -14.56 -19.14
CA PRO A 216 0.57 -14.76 -18.69
C PRO A 216 0.41 -16.05 -17.89
N ILE A 217 -0.44 -16.03 -16.85
CA ILE A 217 -0.85 -17.24 -16.14
C ILE A 217 -1.83 -18.07 -17.00
N CYS A 218 -2.25 -19.25 -16.53
CA CYS A 218 -3.16 -20.09 -17.31
C CYS A 218 -4.47 -19.37 -17.66
N ALA A 219 -5.06 -19.74 -18.80
CA ALA A 219 -6.28 -19.17 -19.36
C ALA A 219 -6.27 -17.63 -19.48
N THR A 220 -5.08 -17.03 -19.63
CA THR A 220 -4.88 -15.59 -19.73
C THR A 220 -4.12 -15.26 -21.01
N LYS A 221 -4.59 -14.26 -21.75
CA LYS A 221 -3.83 -13.65 -22.85
C LYS A 221 -3.57 -12.19 -22.52
N ILE A 222 -2.33 -11.75 -22.71
CA ILE A 222 -1.95 -10.35 -22.64
C ILE A 222 -1.79 -9.85 -24.07
N VAL A 223 -2.41 -8.71 -24.37
CA VAL A 223 -2.37 -8.05 -25.67
C VAL A 223 -1.93 -6.61 -25.48
N ILE A 224 -1.00 -6.14 -26.32
CA ILE A 224 -0.63 -4.73 -26.36
C ILE A 224 -1.45 -4.05 -27.44
N ARG A 225 -2.16 -2.98 -27.10
CA ARG A 225 -3.00 -2.23 -28.05
C ARG A 225 -2.54 -0.78 -28.22
N ASP A 226 -2.78 -0.21 -29.39
CA ASP A 226 -2.66 1.24 -29.60
C ASP A 226 -3.87 2.00 -29.01
N MET A 227 -3.83 3.34 -29.07
CA MET A 227 -4.94 4.19 -28.60
C MET A 227 -6.24 4.04 -29.39
N LYS A 228 -6.18 3.45 -30.59
CA LYS A 228 -7.33 3.18 -31.45
C LYS A 228 -7.90 1.78 -31.22
N GLY A 229 -7.29 0.97 -30.36
CA GLY A 229 -7.69 -0.39 -30.03
C GLY A 229 -7.08 -1.48 -30.93
N ASN A 230 -6.18 -1.15 -31.85
CA ASN A 230 -5.52 -2.14 -32.70
C ASN A 230 -4.43 -2.87 -31.92
N GLU A 231 -4.29 -4.18 -32.14
CA GLU A 231 -3.21 -4.97 -31.56
C GLU A 231 -1.86 -4.58 -32.17
N LYS A 232 -0.85 -4.41 -31.32
CA LYS A 232 0.52 -4.04 -31.69
C LYS A 232 1.40 -5.28 -31.85
N LEU A 233 2.47 -5.14 -32.62
CA LEU A 233 3.46 -6.21 -32.80
C LEU A 233 4.31 -6.38 -31.54
N SER A 234 4.91 -7.56 -31.37
CA SER A 234 5.89 -7.79 -30.29
C SER A 234 7.06 -6.80 -30.43
N GLY A 235 7.48 -6.22 -29.30
CA GLY A 235 8.52 -5.20 -29.25
C GLY A 235 8.00 -3.77 -29.41
N GLU A 236 6.71 -3.56 -29.62
CA GLU A 236 6.13 -2.22 -29.65
C GLU A 236 5.41 -1.88 -28.32
N GLU A 237 5.55 -0.64 -27.87
CA GLU A 237 4.88 -0.14 -26.65
C GLU A 237 3.40 0.19 -26.92
N GLY A 238 2.52 -0.13 -25.98
CA GLY A 238 1.11 0.27 -26.02
C GLY A 238 0.38 -0.05 -24.72
N GLN A 239 -0.93 0.05 -24.74
CA GLN A 239 -1.76 -0.24 -23.57
C GLN A 239 -1.78 -1.74 -23.30
N ILE A 240 -1.59 -2.11 -22.04
CA ILE A 240 -1.72 -3.48 -21.57
C ILE A 240 -3.21 -3.84 -21.49
N CYS A 241 -3.61 -4.83 -22.27
CA CYS A 241 -4.95 -5.41 -22.23
C CYS A 241 -4.87 -6.86 -21.76
N VAL A 242 -5.77 -7.24 -20.87
CA VAL A 242 -5.87 -8.61 -20.35
C VAL A 242 -7.14 -9.26 -20.88
N GLN A 243 -7.03 -10.48 -21.38
CA GLN A 243 -8.15 -11.28 -21.87
C GLN A 243 -8.22 -12.64 -21.16
N GLY A 244 -9.43 -13.19 -21.09
CA GLY A 244 -9.65 -14.57 -20.63
C GLY A 244 -10.16 -14.66 -19.19
N ALA A 245 -9.84 -15.77 -18.53
CA ALA A 245 -10.44 -16.16 -17.26
C ALA A 245 -10.27 -15.13 -16.12
N PRO A 246 -9.13 -14.42 -15.97
CA PRO A 246 -8.98 -13.48 -14.85
C PRO A 246 -9.84 -12.21 -14.95
N VAL A 247 -10.34 -11.87 -16.14
CA VAL A 247 -11.10 -10.63 -16.34
C VAL A 247 -12.40 -10.70 -15.54
N ALA A 248 -12.62 -9.70 -14.68
CA ALA A 248 -13.83 -9.57 -13.86
C ALA A 248 -15.10 -9.37 -14.71
N ASP A 249 -16.27 -9.49 -14.07
CA ASP A 249 -17.55 -9.28 -14.75
C ASP A 249 -17.79 -7.79 -15.09
N GLY A 250 -17.20 -6.89 -14.30
CA GLY A 250 -17.36 -5.44 -14.43
C GLY A 250 -17.40 -4.77 -13.04
N TYR A 251 -17.91 -3.54 -13.01
CA TYR A 251 -18.16 -2.77 -11.80
C TYR A 251 -19.64 -2.81 -11.41
N ILE A 252 -19.95 -2.83 -10.12
CA ILE A 252 -21.29 -2.56 -9.60
C ILE A 252 -21.39 -1.08 -9.29
N VAL A 253 -22.30 -0.41 -10.00
CA VAL A 253 -22.63 1.00 -9.84
C VAL A 253 -24.12 1.09 -9.57
N ASN A 254 -24.52 1.67 -8.43
CA ASN A 254 -25.93 1.78 -8.02
C ASN A 254 -26.70 0.44 -8.04
N GLY A 255 -26.02 -0.66 -7.66
CA GLY A 255 -26.60 -2.00 -7.62
C GLY A 255 -26.72 -2.71 -8.97
N GLN A 256 -26.22 -2.11 -10.06
CA GLN A 256 -26.24 -2.70 -11.40
C GLN A 256 -24.83 -2.90 -11.94
N LEU A 257 -24.64 -3.95 -12.76
CA LEU A 257 -23.38 -4.22 -13.43
C LEU A 257 -23.15 -3.20 -14.56
N SER A 258 -21.97 -2.61 -14.58
CA SER A 258 -21.49 -1.66 -15.56
C SER A 258 -20.10 -2.07 -16.03
N LEU A 259 -19.82 -1.91 -17.32
CA LEU A 259 -18.49 -2.13 -17.89
C LEU A 259 -17.53 -0.95 -17.62
N GLY A 260 -18.00 0.09 -16.94
CA GLY A 260 -17.24 1.32 -16.67
C GLY A 260 -17.06 2.19 -17.90
N ASP A 261 -16.19 3.19 -17.79
CA ASP A 261 -15.84 4.16 -18.84
C ASP A 261 -14.93 3.51 -19.89
N ASP A 262 -15.45 2.53 -20.63
CA ASP A 262 -14.71 1.77 -21.65
C ASP A 262 -13.48 1.02 -21.09
N ALA A 263 -13.60 0.49 -19.87
CA ALA A 263 -12.57 -0.35 -19.27
C ALA A 263 -12.70 -1.81 -19.72
N PHE A 264 -13.92 -2.35 -19.64
CA PHE A 264 -14.23 -3.74 -19.99
C PHE A 264 -14.89 -3.86 -21.36
N PHE A 265 -14.48 -4.88 -22.11
CA PHE A 265 -14.97 -5.18 -23.45
C PHE A 265 -15.34 -6.64 -23.58
N THR A 266 -16.32 -6.92 -24.46
CA THR A 266 -16.56 -8.26 -24.97
C THR A 266 -16.18 -8.26 -26.45
N LEU A 267 -15.16 -9.06 -26.80
CA LEU A 267 -14.69 -9.18 -28.17
C LEU A 267 -15.68 -9.97 -29.02
N GLY A 268 -15.57 -9.89 -30.36
CA GLY A 268 -16.45 -10.65 -31.27
C GLY A 268 -16.40 -12.18 -31.07
N SER A 269 -15.35 -12.69 -30.43
CA SER A 269 -15.23 -14.09 -30.01
C SER A 269 -16.03 -14.45 -28.75
N GLY A 270 -16.65 -13.47 -28.08
CA GLY A 270 -17.27 -13.62 -26.76
C GLY A 270 -16.28 -13.56 -25.59
N GLN A 271 -14.97 -13.48 -25.86
CA GLN A 271 -13.95 -13.37 -24.83
C GLN A 271 -13.96 -11.95 -24.22
N ARG A 272 -13.91 -11.88 -22.90
CA ARG A 272 -13.77 -10.61 -22.18
C ARG A 272 -12.35 -10.09 -22.24
N GLU A 273 -12.24 -8.78 -22.37
CA GLU A 273 -11.00 -8.02 -22.32
C GLU A 273 -11.15 -6.86 -21.33
N ILE A 274 -10.07 -6.50 -20.64
CA ILE A 274 -9.97 -5.24 -19.90
C ILE A 274 -8.73 -4.48 -20.34
N ARG A 275 -8.88 -3.16 -20.51
CA ARG A 275 -7.77 -2.21 -20.60
C ARG A 275 -7.35 -1.83 -19.19
N THR A 276 -6.12 -2.15 -18.79
CA THR A 276 -5.69 -2.01 -17.38
C THR A 276 -5.43 -0.56 -16.97
N GLY A 277 -5.22 0.32 -17.96
CA GLY A 277 -4.69 1.67 -17.76
C GLY A 277 -3.16 1.71 -17.71
N ASP A 278 -2.47 0.58 -17.90
CA ASP A 278 -1.01 0.53 -17.89
C ASP A 278 -0.44 0.50 -19.32
N LEU A 279 0.78 1.03 -19.48
CA LEU A 279 1.57 0.96 -20.69
C LEU A 279 2.64 -0.12 -20.54
N GLY A 280 2.82 -0.93 -21.57
CA GLY A 280 3.76 -2.04 -21.55
C GLY A 280 4.25 -2.44 -22.94
N ILE A 281 5.23 -3.33 -22.91
CA ILE A 281 5.87 -3.91 -24.10
C ILE A 281 6.09 -5.39 -23.86
N ILE A 282 5.84 -6.21 -24.88
CA ILE A 282 6.12 -7.65 -24.85
C ILE A 282 7.29 -7.96 -25.77
N LYS A 283 8.37 -8.51 -25.21
CA LYS A 283 9.52 -9.04 -25.96
C LYS A 283 9.71 -10.50 -25.59
N ASP A 284 9.81 -11.38 -26.59
CA ASP A 284 9.98 -12.83 -26.39
C ASP A 284 8.95 -13.46 -25.44
N GLY A 285 7.71 -12.95 -25.50
CA GLY A 285 6.59 -13.36 -24.65
C GLY A 285 6.67 -12.86 -23.19
N VAL A 286 7.67 -12.07 -22.83
CA VAL A 286 7.84 -11.46 -21.50
C VAL A 286 7.31 -10.03 -21.53
N LEU A 287 6.36 -9.74 -20.65
CA LEU A 287 5.79 -8.41 -20.45
C LEU A 287 6.67 -7.58 -19.52
N SER A 288 6.93 -6.34 -19.91
CA SER A 288 7.52 -5.31 -19.05
C SER A 288 6.60 -4.09 -18.96
N LEU A 289 6.55 -3.49 -17.78
CA LEU A 289 5.84 -2.22 -17.55
C LEU A 289 6.68 -1.06 -18.08
N VAL A 290 6.04 -0.12 -18.76
CA VAL A 290 6.65 1.14 -19.21
C VAL A 290 6.12 2.31 -18.39
N GLY A 291 4.83 2.30 -18.02
CA GLY A 291 4.20 3.37 -17.26
C GLY A 291 2.70 3.18 -17.16
N ARG A 292 1.96 4.28 -16.92
CA ARG A 292 0.49 4.29 -16.86
C ARG A 292 -0.09 5.34 -17.80
N LEU A 293 -1.24 5.02 -18.41
CA LEU A 293 -2.01 5.92 -19.28
C LEU A 293 -2.76 6.96 -18.48
N ASP A 294 -3.45 6.49 -17.45
CA ASP A 294 -4.04 7.34 -16.44
C ASP A 294 -2.92 7.83 -15.53
N ASN A 295 -3.00 9.08 -15.07
CA ASN A 295 -2.02 9.66 -14.15
C ASN A 295 -2.15 9.06 -12.74
N ALA A 296 -2.42 7.76 -12.65
CA ALA A 296 -2.52 7.06 -11.40
C ALA A 296 -1.16 6.48 -11.03
N VAL A 297 -0.86 6.49 -9.74
CA VAL A 297 0.39 6.07 -9.15
C VAL A 297 0.09 5.03 -8.08
N ASN A 298 0.95 4.03 -7.94
CA ASN A 298 0.85 3.10 -6.83
C ASN A 298 1.70 3.64 -5.68
N ILE A 299 1.07 3.88 -4.52
CA ILE A 299 1.78 4.31 -3.30
C ILE A 299 1.46 3.30 -2.22
N ALA A 300 2.49 2.64 -1.69
CA ALA A 300 2.37 1.61 -0.65
C ALA A 300 1.33 0.52 -1.01
N GLY A 301 1.27 0.11 -2.29
CA GLY A 301 0.33 -0.90 -2.79
C GLY A 301 -1.11 -0.41 -3.00
N HIS A 302 -1.39 0.89 -2.85
CA HIS A 302 -2.68 1.50 -3.17
C HIS A 302 -2.62 2.18 -4.54
N LYS A 303 -3.59 1.87 -5.39
CA LYS A 303 -3.81 2.56 -6.66
C LYS A 303 -4.42 3.94 -6.39
N ILE A 304 -3.66 4.99 -6.60
CA ILE A 304 -4.08 6.39 -6.36
C ILE A 304 -4.19 7.10 -7.70
N HIS A 305 -5.36 7.64 -8.01
CA HIS A 305 -5.53 8.52 -9.15
C HIS A 305 -5.15 9.95 -8.73
N LEU A 306 -4.12 10.56 -9.35
CA LEU A 306 -3.66 11.91 -8.95
C LEU A 306 -4.79 12.96 -9.06
N GLU A 307 -5.73 12.76 -9.97
CA GLU A 307 -6.93 13.58 -10.14
C GLU A 307 -7.87 13.57 -8.92
N GLU A 308 -7.84 12.52 -8.10
CA GLU A 308 -8.60 12.44 -6.83
C GLU A 308 -8.06 13.46 -5.82
N VAL A 309 -6.73 13.56 -5.73
CA VAL A 309 -6.03 14.54 -4.91
C VAL A 309 -6.30 15.97 -5.44
N GLU A 310 -6.26 16.14 -6.76
CA GLU A 310 -6.54 17.43 -7.40
C GLU A 310 -7.97 17.92 -7.13
N ARG A 311 -8.96 17.02 -7.16
CA ARG A 311 -10.36 17.37 -6.85
C ARG A 311 -10.59 17.67 -5.38
N ALA A 312 -9.96 16.92 -4.48
CA ALA A 312 -10.04 17.24 -3.05
C ALA A 312 -9.50 18.66 -2.80
N ALA A 313 -8.38 19.01 -3.42
CA ALA A 313 -7.82 20.36 -3.35
C ALA A 313 -8.76 21.43 -3.92
N ALA A 314 -9.34 21.20 -5.10
CA ALA A 314 -10.30 22.12 -5.70
C ALA A 314 -11.56 22.33 -4.84
N ARG A 315 -12.03 21.25 -4.19
CA ARG A 315 -13.17 21.28 -3.27
C ARG A 315 -12.86 22.08 -2.00
N VAL A 316 -11.68 21.85 -1.42
CA VAL A 316 -11.18 22.59 -0.24
C VAL A 316 -11.01 24.09 -0.56
N ALA A 317 -10.54 24.42 -1.76
CA ALA A 317 -10.38 25.78 -2.27
C ALA A 317 -11.71 26.45 -2.71
N ASN A 318 -12.81 25.69 -2.77
CA ASN A 318 -14.08 26.15 -3.34
C ASN A 318 -13.91 26.85 -4.69
N SER A 319 -13.13 26.24 -5.59
CA SER A 319 -12.70 26.87 -6.83
C SER A 319 -12.86 25.92 -8.03
N THR A 320 -13.18 26.51 -9.18
CA THR A 320 -13.23 25.81 -10.48
C THR A 320 -11.90 25.84 -11.23
N LYS A 321 -10.87 26.49 -10.66
CA LYS A 321 -9.51 26.46 -11.21
C LYS A 321 -8.89 25.06 -11.02
N GLN A 322 -7.85 24.77 -11.78
CA GLN A 322 -7.18 23.47 -11.75
C GLN A 322 -5.88 23.54 -10.92
N CYS A 323 -5.52 22.42 -10.30
CA CYS A 323 -4.24 22.17 -9.65
C CYS A 323 -3.60 20.91 -10.26
N GLY A 324 -2.34 20.62 -9.94
CA GLY A 324 -1.64 19.44 -10.45
C GLY A 324 -1.06 18.61 -9.33
N ALA A 325 -1.46 17.34 -9.22
CA ALA A 325 -0.81 16.38 -8.32
C ALA A 325 0.25 15.60 -9.09
N VAL A 326 1.37 15.33 -8.43
CA VAL A 326 2.51 14.57 -8.97
C VAL A 326 3.08 13.65 -7.90
N TYR A 327 3.66 12.53 -8.32
CA TYR A 327 4.41 11.66 -7.45
C TYR A 327 5.91 11.81 -7.72
N HIS A 328 6.66 12.19 -6.69
CA HIS A 328 8.09 12.40 -6.77
C HIS A 328 8.83 11.11 -6.36
N GLN A 329 9.45 10.46 -7.36
CA GLN A 329 10.11 9.14 -7.26
C GLN A 329 11.52 9.16 -6.59
N GLY A 330 11.94 10.29 -5.99
CA GLY A 330 13.24 10.39 -5.29
C GLY A 330 13.28 9.61 -3.95
N SER A 331 14.34 9.81 -3.16
CA SER A 331 14.55 9.11 -1.88
C SER A 331 13.33 9.20 -0.95
N GLY A 332 12.60 8.09 -0.82
CA GLY A 332 11.40 7.98 0.03
C GLY A 332 10.05 8.21 -0.67
N GLY A 333 10.01 8.52 -1.98
CA GLY A 333 8.81 8.46 -2.83
C GLY A 333 7.54 9.12 -2.27
N PHE A 334 7.23 10.37 -2.63
CA PHE A 334 6.10 11.10 -2.02
C PHE A 334 5.15 11.78 -3.01
N LEU A 335 3.91 11.95 -2.56
CA LEU A 335 2.89 12.73 -3.28
C LEU A 335 3.08 14.23 -3.02
N ALA A 336 3.02 15.04 -4.08
CA ALA A 336 3.07 16.49 -4.00
C ALA A 336 1.93 17.13 -4.80
N LEU A 337 1.52 18.32 -4.39
CA LEU A 337 0.43 19.08 -4.99
C LEU A 337 0.90 20.48 -5.39
N VAL A 338 0.69 20.86 -6.64
CA VAL A 338 0.98 22.18 -7.19
C VAL A 338 -0.34 22.95 -7.33
N ILE A 339 -0.52 24.01 -6.56
CA ILE A 339 -1.76 24.79 -6.48
C ILE A 339 -1.58 26.23 -6.97
N PRO A 340 -2.64 26.90 -7.45
CA PRO A 340 -2.66 28.36 -7.63
C PRO A 340 -2.34 29.08 -6.31
N ARG A 341 -1.59 30.19 -6.37
CA ARG A 341 -1.19 30.96 -5.18
C ARG A 341 -2.39 31.44 -4.35
N GLU A 342 -3.51 31.75 -4.98
CA GLU A 342 -4.74 32.13 -4.28
C GLU A 342 -5.36 31.02 -3.43
N TRP A 343 -5.00 29.75 -3.65
CA TRP A 343 -5.48 28.60 -2.88
C TRP A 343 -4.66 28.35 -1.61
N GLU A 344 -3.53 29.04 -1.43
CA GLU A 344 -2.55 28.78 -0.35
C GLU A 344 -3.16 28.83 1.05
N SER A 345 -4.06 29.77 1.32
CA SER A 345 -4.75 29.90 2.61
C SER A 345 -5.84 28.86 2.84
N GLN A 346 -6.28 28.17 1.78
CA GLN A 346 -7.42 27.28 1.79
C GLN A 346 -6.97 25.81 1.78
N VAL A 347 -5.98 25.46 0.96
CA VAL A 347 -5.57 24.07 0.73
C VAL A 347 -4.43 23.70 1.67
N THR A 348 -4.80 23.12 2.81
CA THR A 348 -3.87 22.56 3.80
C THR A 348 -3.98 21.04 3.84
N THR A 349 -2.95 20.36 4.36
CA THR A 349 -2.97 18.90 4.57
C THR A 349 -4.12 18.48 5.50
N SER A 350 -4.42 19.28 6.54
CA SER A 350 -5.53 19.04 7.45
C SER A 350 -6.89 19.07 6.75
N ARG A 351 -7.14 20.06 5.89
CA ARG A 351 -8.41 20.16 5.14
C ARG A 351 -8.52 19.11 4.06
N LEU A 352 -7.41 18.68 3.45
CA LEU A 352 -7.39 17.56 2.52
C LEU A 352 -7.74 16.22 3.22
N ALA A 353 -7.32 16.04 4.49
CA ALA A 353 -7.61 14.83 5.27
C ALA A 353 -9.10 14.64 5.62
N GLU A 354 -9.93 15.68 5.48
CA GLU A 354 -11.39 15.54 5.57
C GLU A 354 -12.00 14.77 4.38
N PHE A 355 -11.29 14.73 3.24
CA PHE A 355 -11.79 14.17 1.98
C PHE A 355 -10.98 13.01 1.44
N LEU A 356 -9.75 12.82 1.92
CA LEU A 356 -8.81 11.82 1.44
C LEU A 356 -8.31 10.93 2.59
N PRO A 357 -8.07 9.63 2.35
CA PRO A 357 -7.40 8.78 3.32
C PRO A 357 -5.93 9.20 3.51
N SER A 358 -5.34 8.82 4.66
CA SER A 358 -3.99 9.27 5.05
C SER A 358 -2.89 8.99 4.02
N TYR A 359 -2.99 7.89 3.27
CA TYR A 359 -2.01 7.52 2.24
C TYR A 359 -2.14 8.34 0.93
N MET A 360 -3.18 9.16 0.79
CA MET A 360 -3.39 10.08 -0.35
C MET A 360 -3.09 11.55 0.02
N ILE A 361 -2.64 11.84 1.24
CA ILE A 361 -2.32 13.22 1.66
C ILE A 361 -0.96 13.61 1.11
N PRO A 362 -0.85 14.70 0.31
CA PRO A 362 0.43 15.17 -0.19
C PRO A 362 1.37 15.58 0.94
N LEU A 363 2.63 15.15 0.87
CA LEU A 363 3.67 15.59 1.81
C LEU A 363 4.21 16.98 1.47
N LYS A 364 3.95 17.47 0.26
CA LYS A 364 4.41 18.78 -0.20
C LYS A 364 3.32 19.50 -0.98
N ILE A 365 3.08 20.77 -0.66
CA ILE A 365 2.18 21.66 -1.40
C ILE A 365 3.02 22.84 -1.91
N VAL A 366 3.01 23.07 -3.22
CA VAL A 366 3.80 24.11 -3.89
C VAL A 366 2.85 25.09 -4.55
N THR A 367 3.02 26.38 -4.30
CA THR A 367 2.19 27.43 -4.90
C THR A 367 2.82 27.96 -6.18
N THR A 368 2.00 28.28 -7.17
CA THR A 368 2.43 28.89 -8.43
C THR A 368 1.43 29.94 -8.90
N GLN A 369 1.89 30.94 -9.66
CA GLN A 369 0.99 31.92 -10.30
C GLN A 369 0.11 31.26 -11.37
N ASN A 370 0.68 30.30 -12.10
CA ASN A 370 -0.03 29.53 -13.12
C ASN A 370 0.36 28.06 -12.98
N VAL A 371 -0.63 27.21 -12.77
CA VAL A 371 -0.42 25.76 -12.75
C VAL A 371 0.03 25.32 -14.16
N PRO A 372 1.17 24.64 -14.32
CA PRO A 372 1.70 24.27 -15.62
C PRO A 372 0.70 23.48 -16.47
N ARG A 373 0.61 23.84 -17.75
CA ARG A 373 -0.30 23.21 -18.72
C ARG A 373 0.42 22.94 -20.03
N SER A 374 0.09 21.80 -20.61
CA SER A 374 0.47 21.43 -21.96
C SER A 374 -0.26 22.30 -23.00
N ARG A 375 0.20 22.24 -24.25
CA ARG A 375 -0.44 22.92 -25.40
C ARG A 375 -1.91 22.51 -25.62
N THR A 376 -2.33 21.36 -25.09
CA THR A 376 -3.71 20.86 -25.16
C THR A 376 -4.56 21.28 -23.96
N GLY A 377 -4.03 22.11 -23.06
CA GLY A 377 -4.75 22.61 -21.88
C GLY A 377 -4.83 21.64 -20.68
N LYS A 378 -4.23 20.45 -20.78
CA LYS A 378 -4.09 19.50 -19.67
C LYS A 378 -2.94 19.88 -18.74
N ILE A 379 -2.99 19.48 -17.47
CA ILE A 379 -1.89 19.66 -16.50
C ILE A 379 -0.58 19.08 -17.06
N ASP A 380 0.47 19.90 -17.07
CA ASP A 380 1.81 19.48 -17.45
C ASP A 380 2.55 18.98 -16.22
N ARG A 381 2.49 17.66 -16.00
CA ARG A 381 3.04 17.03 -14.80
C ARG A 381 4.57 17.05 -14.77
N CYS A 382 5.23 17.06 -15.92
CA CYS A 382 6.68 17.19 -15.98
C CYS A 382 7.12 18.56 -15.46
N GLU A 383 6.43 19.64 -15.86
CA GLU A 383 6.69 20.97 -15.32
C GLU A 383 6.24 21.12 -13.86
N CYS A 384 5.11 20.52 -13.46
CA CYS A 384 4.75 20.48 -12.04
C CYS A 384 5.83 19.80 -11.19
N LEU A 385 6.40 18.68 -11.67
CA LEU A 385 7.46 17.97 -10.96
C LEU A 385 8.75 18.82 -10.86
N LYS A 386 9.07 19.60 -11.90
CA LYS A 386 10.19 20.56 -11.85
C LYS A 386 9.96 21.64 -10.80
N LEU A 387 8.76 22.21 -10.71
CA LEU A 387 8.42 23.18 -9.66
C LEU A 387 8.57 22.57 -8.26
N VAL A 388 8.12 21.32 -8.08
CA VAL A 388 8.28 20.57 -6.82
C VAL A 388 9.74 20.33 -6.46
N ALA A 389 10.59 20.06 -7.47
CA ALA A 389 12.02 19.86 -7.28
C ALA A 389 12.80 21.17 -7.06
N GLN A 390 12.36 22.29 -7.65
CA GLN A 390 12.99 23.61 -7.56
C GLN A 390 12.56 24.43 -6.34
N SER A 391 11.40 24.15 -5.75
CA SER A 391 11.02 24.77 -4.50
C SER A 391 11.93 24.25 -3.39
N GLU A 392 12.92 25.06 -2.98
CA GLU A 392 13.58 24.95 -1.68
C GLU A 392 12.49 24.91 -0.60
N LEU A 393 12.71 24.13 0.46
CA LEU A 393 11.83 24.11 1.63
C LEU A 393 11.79 25.52 2.22
N TYR A 394 10.82 26.36 1.84
CA TYR A 394 10.75 27.74 2.32
C TYR A 394 9.54 28.00 3.20
N ASP A 395 9.93 28.34 4.42
CA ASP A 395 9.30 28.95 5.57
C ASP A 395 8.90 30.42 5.31
N HIS A 396 7.80 30.89 5.92
CA HIS A 396 7.62 32.31 6.32
C HIS A 396 6.37 32.58 7.19
N ASP A 397 6.63 32.86 8.47
CA ASP A 397 6.29 34.10 9.20
C ASP A 397 4.90 34.77 9.05
N ARG A 398 3.85 34.14 9.57
CA ARG A 398 2.66 34.86 10.10
C ARG A 398 2.11 34.26 11.41
N ILE A 399 2.96 33.72 12.28
CA ILE A 399 2.53 33.11 13.56
C ILE A 399 3.12 33.87 14.77
N SER A 400 3.07 35.20 14.81
CA SER A 400 3.70 35.97 15.90
C SER A 400 3.01 35.91 17.27
N GLN A 401 1.97 35.08 17.46
CA GLN A 401 1.44 34.74 18.80
C GLN A 401 1.48 33.23 19.09
N GLY A 402 1.21 32.39 18.08
CA GLY A 402 1.37 30.94 18.18
C GLY A 402 2.84 30.45 18.21
N GLN A 403 3.79 31.12 17.55
CA GLN A 403 5.24 30.80 17.67
C GLN A 403 5.79 31.16 19.06
N MET A 404 5.24 32.17 19.75
CA MET A 404 5.73 32.51 21.09
C MET A 404 5.31 31.43 22.12
N GLN A 405 4.12 30.84 21.94
CA GLN A 405 3.69 29.65 22.69
C GLN A 405 4.39 28.36 22.23
N ARG A 406 4.57 28.17 20.92
CA ARG A 406 5.27 27.01 20.38
C ARG A 406 6.74 26.98 20.80
N ASN A 407 7.42 28.13 20.82
CA ASN A 407 8.81 28.25 21.26
C ASN A 407 8.93 28.00 22.78
N SER A 408 7.96 28.45 23.59
CA SER A 408 7.98 28.17 25.04
C SER A 408 7.70 26.71 25.37
N VAL A 409 6.77 26.06 24.65
CA VAL A 409 6.51 24.62 24.78
C VAL A 409 7.69 23.81 24.25
N HIS A 410 8.28 24.21 23.12
CA HIS A 410 9.47 23.59 22.55
C HIS A 410 10.64 23.63 23.55
N ASP A 411 10.96 24.78 24.12
CA ASP A 411 12.06 24.91 25.07
C ASP A 411 11.84 24.05 26.33
N GLN A 412 10.60 23.95 26.80
CA GLN A 412 10.25 23.10 27.93
C GLN A 412 10.37 21.60 27.59
N VAL A 413 9.93 21.17 26.40
CA VAL A 413 10.10 19.79 25.92
C VAL A 413 11.57 19.46 25.73
N GLN A 414 12.35 20.35 25.11
CA GLN A 414 13.80 20.22 24.92
C GLN A 414 14.53 20.09 26.26
N ASN A 415 14.15 20.86 27.28
CA ASN A 415 14.76 20.76 28.61
C ASN A 415 14.49 19.41 29.28
N ILE A 416 13.26 18.87 29.18
CA ILE A 416 12.93 17.54 29.71
C ILE A 416 13.67 16.46 28.91
N TRP A 417 13.75 16.61 27.60
CA TRP A 417 14.47 15.72 26.69
C TRP A 417 15.96 15.61 27.03
N ASP A 418 16.64 16.75 27.19
CA ASP A 418 18.04 16.81 27.57
C ASP A 418 18.28 16.22 28.97
N MET A 419 17.37 16.44 29.92
CA MET A 419 17.43 15.87 31.27
C MET A 419 17.35 14.34 31.24
N VAL A 420 16.43 13.78 30.44
CA VAL A 420 16.22 12.33 30.33
C VAL A 420 17.37 11.64 29.59
N LEU A 421 17.97 12.31 28.61
CA LEU A 421 19.11 11.78 27.85
C LEU A 421 20.46 12.05 28.53
N GLY A 422 20.50 12.95 29.51
CA GLY A 422 21.70 13.30 30.29
C GLY A 422 22.75 14.08 29.50
N LYS A 423 22.38 14.67 28.35
CA LYS A 423 23.25 15.48 27.49
C LYS A 423 22.41 16.47 26.69
N LYS A 424 22.99 17.62 26.33
CA LYS A 424 22.33 18.62 25.47
C LYS A 424 22.33 18.15 24.02
N ILE A 425 21.16 18.05 23.41
CA ILE A 425 21.01 17.59 22.03
C ILE A 425 20.23 18.61 21.22
N HIS A 426 20.89 19.23 20.24
CA HIS A 426 20.26 20.19 19.35
C HIS A 426 19.71 19.52 18.07
N GLY A 427 18.50 19.91 17.67
CA GLY A 427 17.78 19.53 16.45
C GLY A 427 16.37 18.97 16.71
N GLU A 428 15.33 19.66 16.24
CA GLU A 428 13.92 19.35 16.56
C GLU A 428 13.43 18.01 15.97
N ASP A 429 14.01 17.61 14.84
CA ASP A 429 13.69 16.37 14.12
C ASP A 429 14.67 15.22 14.42
N ARG A 430 15.52 15.38 15.44
CA ARG A 430 16.40 14.29 15.86
C ARG A 430 15.60 13.23 16.60
N ASP A 431 15.67 12.03 16.05
CA ASP A 431 15.11 10.82 16.62
C ASP A 431 15.69 10.54 18.03
N PHE A 432 14.79 10.37 19.00
CA PHE A 432 15.08 10.18 20.43
C PHE A 432 15.98 8.97 20.69
N PHE A 433 15.79 7.90 19.93
CA PHE A 433 16.51 6.65 20.13
C PHE A 433 17.92 6.75 19.55
N SER A 434 18.05 7.37 18.38
CA SER A 434 19.32 7.73 17.74
C SER A 434 20.15 8.68 18.61
N ALA A 435 19.47 9.47 19.44
CA ALA A 435 20.08 10.37 20.41
C ALA A 435 20.57 9.66 21.70
N GLY A 436 20.38 8.35 21.83
CA GLY A 436 20.74 7.53 23.00
C GLY A 436 19.58 7.25 23.96
N GLY A 437 18.34 7.50 23.53
CA GLY A 437 17.12 7.09 24.22
C GLY A 437 16.88 5.58 24.11
N ASN A 438 16.13 5.04 25.06
CA ASN A 438 15.65 3.66 25.04
C ASN A 438 14.22 3.62 25.59
N SER A 439 13.55 2.47 25.55
CA SER A 439 12.15 2.36 25.94
C SER A 439 11.87 2.82 27.38
N LEU A 440 12.81 2.59 28.31
CA LEU A 440 12.68 3.06 29.70
C LEU A 440 12.78 4.59 29.77
N ARG A 441 13.74 5.19 29.07
CA ARG A 441 13.90 6.64 28.97
C ARG A 441 12.71 7.30 28.24
N ALA A 442 12.13 6.63 27.24
CA ALA A 442 10.93 7.13 26.56
C ALA A 442 9.72 7.18 27.50
N VAL A 443 9.53 6.16 28.35
CA VAL A 443 8.50 6.18 29.39
C VAL A 443 8.75 7.29 30.41
N GLN A 444 10.00 7.49 30.83
CA GLN A 444 10.38 8.59 31.74
C GLN A 444 10.12 9.97 31.11
N LEU A 445 10.46 10.14 29.83
CA LEU A 445 10.22 11.37 29.05
C LEU A 445 8.73 11.69 28.99
N LEU A 446 7.90 10.77 28.53
CA LEU A 446 6.45 11.00 28.39
C LEU A 446 5.76 11.22 29.74
N THR A 447 6.24 10.56 30.79
CA THR A 447 5.72 10.77 32.16
C THR A 447 6.08 12.16 32.68
N ALA A 448 7.32 12.62 32.47
CA ALA A 448 7.76 13.96 32.86
C ALA A 448 7.01 15.06 32.09
N ILE A 449 6.83 14.88 30.78
CA ILE A 449 6.02 15.76 29.93
C ILE A 449 4.57 15.78 30.42
N GLY A 450 3.98 14.62 30.68
CA GLY A 450 2.58 14.56 31.14
C GLY A 450 2.37 15.23 32.49
N LYS A 451 3.36 15.17 33.38
CA LYS A 451 3.34 15.89 34.67
C LYS A 451 3.51 17.41 34.50
N GLN A 452 4.36 17.85 33.58
CA GLN A 452 4.65 19.27 33.34
C GLN A 452 3.48 19.99 32.65
N PHE A 453 2.83 19.33 31.70
CA PHE A 453 1.79 19.93 30.84
C PHE A 453 0.37 19.46 31.16
N GLY A 454 0.19 18.52 32.10
CA GLY A 454 -1.13 18.04 32.52
C GLY A 454 -1.84 17.15 31.49
N VAL A 455 -1.10 16.54 30.55
CA VAL A 455 -1.65 15.74 29.44
C VAL A 455 -1.11 14.33 29.43
N ARG A 456 -1.88 13.37 28.90
CA ARG A 456 -1.42 11.99 28.73
C ARG A 456 -1.03 11.74 27.28
N VAL A 457 0.28 11.66 27.01
CA VAL A 457 0.79 11.32 25.68
C VAL A 457 0.89 9.80 25.55
N PRO A 458 0.09 9.14 24.67
CA PRO A 458 0.19 7.70 24.46
C PRO A 458 1.53 7.36 23.81
N LEU A 459 2.20 6.33 24.34
CA LEU A 459 3.52 5.89 23.86
C LEU A 459 3.53 5.63 22.34
N ARG A 460 2.43 5.08 21.80
CA ARG A 460 2.23 4.83 20.36
C ARG A 460 2.39 6.09 19.49
N ASN A 461 1.93 7.24 19.96
CA ASN A 461 1.96 8.49 19.19
C ASN A 461 3.39 9.03 19.09
N PHE A 462 4.18 8.86 20.15
CA PHE A 462 5.59 9.24 20.17
C PHE A 462 6.45 8.34 19.28
N TYR A 463 6.24 7.01 19.29
CA TYR A 463 7.05 6.08 18.51
C TYR A 463 6.89 6.22 16.98
N SER A 464 5.80 6.83 16.52
CA SER A 464 5.55 7.01 15.09
C SER A 464 6.48 8.06 14.47
N ASN A 465 6.97 8.99 15.28
CA ASN A 465 7.95 10.00 14.91
C ASN A 465 8.61 10.52 16.21
N PRO A 466 9.59 9.82 16.80
CA PRO A 466 10.04 10.10 18.17
C PRO A 466 11.00 11.29 18.18
N THR A 467 10.48 12.46 17.86
CA THR A 467 11.19 13.73 17.72
C THR A 467 10.58 14.76 18.67
N ILE A 468 11.34 15.82 18.95
CA ILE A 468 10.84 16.96 19.74
C ILE A 468 9.67 17.61 19.00
N SER A 469 9.76 17.72 17.67
CA SER A 469 8.70 18.22 16.79
C SER A 469 7.38 17.43 16.94
N CYS A 470 7.46 16.10 17.05
CA CYS A 470 6.28 15.27 17.31
C CYS A 470 5.68 15.54 18.70
N LEU A 471 6.50 15.65 19.74
CA LEU A 471 6.00 15.94 21.08
C LEU A 471 5.36 17.32 21.16
N VAL A 472 6.01 18.34 20.58
CA VAL A 472 5.45 19.69 20.52
C VAL A 472 4.12 19.69 19.76
N SER A 473 4.01 18.97 18.64
CA SER A 473 2.73 18.88 17.91
C SER A 473 1.63 18.13 18.67
N LEU A 474 1.97 17.19 19.55
CA LEU A 474 1.02 16.49 20.42
C LEU A 474 0.59 17.32 21.65
N LEU A 475 1.36 18.33 22.04
CA LEU A 475 1.11 19.21 23.19
C LEU A 475 0.38 20.51 22.82
N MET A 476 0.46 20.90 21.55
CA MET A 476 -0.27 22.06 21.04
C MET A 476 -1.71 21.64 20.67
N PRO A 477 -2.75 22.38 21.11
CA PRO A 477 -4.13 22.03 20.79
C PRO A 477 -4.38 22.06 19.27
N VAL A 478 -5.12 21.07 18.76
CA VAL A 478 -5.90 21.23 17.53
C VAL A 478 -6.99 22.23 17.89
N GLU A 479 -7.00 23.42 17.29
CA GLU A 479 -8.04 24.41 17.57
C GLU A 479 -9.43 23.82 17.24
N GLU A 480 -10.16 23.45 18.28
CA GLU A 480 -11.56 23.07 18.25
C GLU A 480 -12.39 24.26 17.76
N ARG A 481 -13.35 23.97 16.88
CA ARG A 481 -14.42 24.89 16.51
C ARG A 481 -15.19 25.28 17.77
N GLU A 482 -15.23 26.56 18.09
CA GLU A 482 -16.37 27.21 18.77
C GLU A 482 -16.31 28.75 18.57
N GLN A 483 -16.93 29.23 17.49
CA GLN A 483 -17.98 30.27 17.44
C GLN A 483 -18.30 30.65 15.99
#